data_AF-A0A814DVE8-F1
#
_entry.id   AF-A0A814DVE8-F1
#
_cell.length_a   1.000
_cell.length_b   1.000
_cell.length_c   1.000
_cell.angle_alpha   90.00
_cell.angle_beta   90.00
_cell.angle_gamma   90.00
#
_symmetry.space_group_name_H-M   'P 1'
#
loop_
_entity.id
_entity.type
_entity.pdbx_description
1 polymer ?
#
loop_
_entity_poly.entity_id
_entity_poly.type
_entity_poly.pdbx_seq_one_letter_code
_entity_poly.pdbx_strand_id
1 'polypeptide(L)'
;MPFLSKNSKRKLILTEPKIDHSKLEESSEKETQNLEKILDEKKETLRRLNLVKSYKSRKDIQDLDELIKKWTRASQKAIEELYLAYLNNFESVQSDNSKQYTLLEFIEYLKIDPKLVKYDVDIECFIKQD
;
A
#
# COMPACT_ATOMS: atom_id res chain seq x y z
N MET A 1 5.51 47.29 93.18
CA MET A 1 6.59 47.15 92.16
C MET A 1 6.67 45.68 91.74
N PRO A 2 6.47 45.36 90.45
CA PRO A 2 6.21 44.00 89.96
C PRO A 2 7.47 43.33 89.34
N PHE A 3 7.55 42.00 89.43
CA PHE A 3 8.43 41.17 88.59
C PHE A 3 7.59 40.59 87.43
N LEU A 4 7.97 40.92 86.20
CA LEU A 4 7.35 40.44 84.95
C LEU A 4 7.92 39.08 84.56
N SER A 5 7.03 38.09 84.47
CA SER A 5 7.31 36.74 83.95
C SER A 5 7.43 36.76 82.42
N LYS A 6 8.47 36.11 81.92
CA LYS A 6 8.82 35.96 80.50
C LYS A 6 7.83 35.01 79.82
N ASN A 7 7.17 35.46 78.77
CA ASN A 7 6.54 34.55 77.80
C ASN A 7 7.05 34.85 76.38
N SER A 8 8.00 34.02 75.96
CA SER A 8 8.61 34.01 74.62
C SER A 8 7.63 33.39 73.62
N LYS A 9 6.88 34.23 72.91
CA LYS A 9 6.08 33.81 71.75
C LYS A 9 7.02 33.54 70.57
N ARG A 10 7.38 32.27 70.35
CA ARG A 10 8.00 31.86 69.08
C ARG A 10 6.92 31.94 67.99
N LYS A 11 7.07 32.88 67.05
CA LYS A 11 6.28 32.93 65.82
C LYS A 11 6.69 31.74 64.95
N LEU A 12 5.82 30.76 64.79
CA LEU A 12 5.95 29.74 63.74
C LEU A 12 5.73 30.45 62.41
N ILE A 13 6.81 30.65 61.64
CA ILE A 13 6.71 31.04 60.24
C ILE A 13 6.45 29.74 59.48
N LEU A 14 5.18 29.45 59.20
CA LEU A 14 4.82 28.44 58.23
C LEU A 14 5.05 29.07 56.85
N THR A 15 6.21 28.82 56.24
CA THR A 15 6.41 29.18 54.83
C THR A 15 5.52 28.25 54.01
N GLU A 16 4.55 28.82 53.31
CA GLU A 16 3.71 28.09 52.36
C GLU A 16 4.60 27.35 51.35
N PRO A 17 4.24 26.10 50.96
CA PRO A 17 4.96 25.39 49.93
C PRO A 17 4.84 26.19 48.63
N LYS A 18 5.96 26.75 48.15
CA LYS A 18 6.03 27.33 46.80
C LYS A 18 5.77 26.21 45.81
N ILE A 19 4.55 26.16 45.29
CA ILE A 19 4.19 25.31 44.16
C ILE A 19 5.00 25.86 42.98
N ASP A 20 5.92 25.04 42.47
CA ASP A 20 6.77 25.40 41.35
C ASP A 20 5.93 25.31 40.06
N HIS A 21 5.21 26.40 39.76
CA HIS A 21 4.30 26.52 38.61
C HIS A 21 4.99 26.15 37.28
N SER A 22 6.31 26.33 37.19
CA SER A 22 7.11 25.95 36.02
C SER A 22 7.05 24.45 35.70
N LYS A 23 7.05 23.58 36.72
CA LYS A 23 6.98 22.12 36.54
C LYS A 23 5.58 21.62 36.16
N LEU A 24 4.54 22.35 36.59
CA LEU A 24 3.15 22.03 36.26
C LEU A 24 2.81 22.40 34.82
N GLU A 25 3.28 23.56 34.34
CA GLU A 25 3.13 23.96 32.94
C GLU A 25 3.88 23.01 32.01
N GLU A 26 5.13 22.66 32.32
CA GLU A 26 5.91 21.71 31.53
C GLU A 26 5.28 20.30 31.49
N SER A 27 4.62 19.87 32.57
CA SER A 27 3.90 18.60 32.63
C SER A 27 2.63 18.64 31.77
N SER A 28 1.91 19.77 31.79
CA SER A 28 0.71 19.98 30.98
C SER A 28 1.03 20.08 29.49
N GLU A 29 2.14 20.73 29.12
CA GLU A 29 2.64 20.80 27.75
C GLU A 29 3.06 19.42 27.22
N LYS A 30 3.70 18.59 28.04
CA LYS A 30 4.05 17.21 27.65
C LYS A 30 2.80 16.34 27.44
N GLU A 31 1.78 16.53 28.28
CA GLU A 31 0.52 15.79 28.18
C GLU A 31 -0.28 16.21 26.94
N THR A 32 -0.36 17.51 26.65
CA THR A 32 -0.98 18.03 25.42
C THR A 32 -0.26 17.55 24.16
N GLN A 33 1.07 17.59 24.12
CA GLN A 33 1.85 17.02 23.00
C GLN A 33 1.62 15.51 22.82
N ASN A 34 1.47 14.76 23.91
CA ASN A 34 1.19 13.33 23.83
C ASN A 34 -0.23 13.08 23.28
N LEU A 35 -1.21 13.85 23.74
CA LEU A 35 -2.58 13.80 23.24
C LEU A 35 -2.66 14.17 21.75
N GLU A 36 -1.91 15.16 21.30
CA GLU A 36 -1.81 15.54 19.88
C GLU A 36 -1.23 14.41 19.02
N LYS A 37 -0.14 13.76 19.48
CA LYS A 37 0.43 12.59 18.80
C LYS A 37 -0.59 11.45 18.67
N ILE A 38 -1.26 11.12 19.77
CA ILE A 38 -2.30 10.08 19.76
C ILE A 38 -3.42 10.47 18.79
N LEU A 39 -3.85 11.73 18.81
CA LEU A 39 -4.90 12.22 17.94
C LEU A 39 -4.50 12.14 16.46
N ASP A 40 -3.26 12.45 16.13
CA ASP A 40 -2.74 12.33 14.75
C ASP A 40 -2.62 10.88 14.30
N GLU A 41 -2.16 9.97 15.17
CA GLU A 41 -2.15 8.53 14.89
C GLU A 41 -3.57 7.98 14.68
N LYS A 42 -4.54 8.44 15.49
CA LYS A 42 -5.95 8.06 15.34
C LYS A 42 -6.57 8.62 14.07
N LYS A 43 -6.21 9.84 13.67
CA LYS A 43 -6.63 10.41 12.38
C LYS A 43 -6.05 9.65 11.20
N GLU A 44 -4.77 9.29 11.25
CA GLU A 44 -4.12 8.56 10.15
C GLU A 44 -4.68 7.14 10.02
N THR A 45 -4.90 6.45 11.14
CA THR A 45 -5.58 5.14 11.13
C THR A 45 -7.00 5.25 10.57
N LEU A 46 -7.77 6.28 10.96
CA LEU A 46 -9.09 6.53 10.39
C LEU A 46 -9.04 6.80 8.88
N ARG A 47 -8.06 7.58 8.41
CA ARG A 47 -7.84 7.87 6.98
C ARG A 47 -7.60 6.58 6.19
N ARG A 48 -6.72 5.70 6.68
CA ARG A 48 -6.42 4.41 6.03
C ARG A 48 -7.65 3.51 5.99
N LEU A 49 -8.41 3.44 7.08
CA LEU A 49 -9.64 2.64 7.14
C LEU A 49 -10.71 3.17 6.17
N ASN A 50 -10.87 4.48 6.06
CA ASN A 50 -11.79 5.09 5.10
C ASN A 50 -11.39 4.81 3.65
N LEU A 51 -10.08 4.82 3.35
CA LEU A 51 -9.58 4.47 2.03
C LEU A 51 -9.93 3.02 1.68
N VAL A 52 -9.63 2.07 2.59
CA VAL A 52 -9.99 0.64 2.40
C VAL A 52 -11.50 0.46 2.28
N LYS A 53 -12.30 1.15 3.10
CA LYS A 53 -13.76 1.12 3.01
C LYS A 53 -14.26 1.60 1.65
N SER A 54 -13.71 2.71 1.15
CA SER A 54 -14.00 3.24 -0.19
C SER A 54 -13.69 2.20 -1.27
N TYR A 55 -12.52 1.58 -1.23
CA TYR A 55 -12.12 0.53 -2.18
C TYR A 55 -12.93 -0.77 -2.07
N LYS A 56 -13.56 -1.04 -0.92
CA LYS A 56 -14.48 -2.18 -0.77
C LYS A 56 -15.89 -1.85 -1.26
N SER A 57 -16.35 -0.62 -1.05
CA SER A 57 -17.68 -0.18 -1.47
C SER A 57 -17.78 0.02 -2.98
N ARG A 58 -16.68 0.44 -3.61
CA ARG A 58 -16.57 0.50 -5.06
C ARG A 58 -16.02 -0.85 -5.49
N LYS A 59 -16.82 -1.63 -6.23
CA LYS A 59 -16.44 -2.94 -6.80
C LYS A 59 -15.22 -2.88 -7.75
N ASP A 60 -14.63 -1.70 -7.93
CA ASP A 60 -13.49 -1.35 -8.77
C ASP A 60 -12.37 -2.39 -8.82
N ILE A 61 -12.03 -3.05 -7.71
CA ILE A 61 -10.97 -4.08 -7.71
C ILE A 61 -11.42 -5.35 -8.44
N GLN A 62 -12.66 -5.79 -8.22
CA GLN A 62 -13.23 -6.93 -8.94
C GLN A 62 -13.41 -6.58 -10.42
N ASP A 63 -13.89 -5.37 -10.71
CA ASP A 63 -14.07 -4.88 -12.08
C ASP A 63 -12.72 -4.76 -12.81
N LEU A 64 -11.65 -4.35 -12.12
CA LEU A 64 -10.31 -4.27 -12.68
C LEU A 64 -9.72 -5.66 -12.97
N ASP A 65 -9.89 -6.63 -12.06
CA ASP A 65 -9.44 -8.00 -12.30
C ASP A 65 -10.20 -8.65 -13.47
N GLU A 66 -11.51 -8.41 -13.57
CA GLU A 66 -12.30 -8.84 -14.72
C GLU A 66 -11.85 -8.19 -16.04
N LEU A 67 -11.53 -6.89 -16.01
CA LEU A 67 -11.02 -6.18 -17.18
C LEU A 67 -9.64 -6.71 -17.60
N ILE A 68 -8.73 -6.92 -16.65
CA ILE A 68 -7.45 -7.56 -16.90
C ILE A 68 -7.69 -8.91 -17.57
N LYS A 69 -8.62 -9.71 -17.04
CA LYS A 69 -8.92 -11.02 -17.63
C LYS A 69 -9.42 -10.94 -19.07
N LYS A 70 -10.37 -10.04 -19.33
CA LYS A 70 -10.94 -9.81 -20.67
C LYS A 70 -9.87 -9.40 -21.67
N TRP A 71 -9.02 -8.43 -21.31
CA TRP A 71 -7.95 -7.94 -22.18
C TRP A 71 -6.82 -8.96 -22.36
N THR A 72 -6.48 -9.73 -21.32
CA THR A 72 -5.52 -10.84 -21.47
C THR A 72 -6.05 -11.88 -22.45
N ARG A 73 -7.31 -12.35 -22.29
CA ARG A 73 -7.91 -13.32 -23.22
C ARG A 73 -7.98 -12.79 -24.66
N ALA A 74 -8.35 -11.52 -24.84
CA ALA A 74 -8.37 -10.90 -26.16
C ALA A 74 -6.98 -10.86 -26.80
N SER A 75 -5.95 -10.55 -26.02
CA SER A 75 -4.56 -10.51 -26.48
C SER A 75 -4.02 -11.90 -26.82
N GLN A 76 -4.29 -12.91 -25.96
CA GLN A 76 -3.96 -14.32 -26.20
C GLN A 76 -4.52 -14.78 -27.55
N LYS A 77 -5.82 -14.55 -27.76
CA LYS A 77 -6.51 -14.96 -28.98
C LYS A 77 -5.94 -14.25 -30.22
N ALA A 78 -5.66 -12.95 -30.13
CA ALA A 78 -5.05 -12.20 -31.23
C ALA A 78 -3.65 -12.73 -31.58
N ILE A 79 -2.84 -13.08 -30.57
CA ILE A 79 -1.51 -13.68 -30.78
C ILE A 79 -1.64 -15.05 -31.44
N GLU A 80 -2.56 -15.91 -30.99
CA GLU A 80 -2.82 -17.22 -31.60
C GLU A 80 -3.25 -17.09 -33.06
N GLU A 81 -4.22 -16.22 -33.35
CA GLU A 81 -4.71 -15.99 -34.71
C GLU A 81 -3.60 -15.46 -35.64
N LEU A 82 -2.76 -14.54 -35.13
CA LEU A 82 -1.63 -14.00 -35.88
C LEU A 82 -0.54 -15.05 -36.11
N TYR A 83 -0.25 -15.87 -35.09
CA TYR A 83 0.73 -16.97 -35.19
C TYR A 83 0.26 -18.03 -36.19
N LEU A 84 -1.03 -18.40 -36.18
CA LEU A 84 -1.62 -19.31 -37.17
C LEU A 84 -1.53 -18.73 -38.59
N ALA A 85 -1.84 -17.46 -38.77
CA ALA A 85 -1.70 -16.79 -40.06
C ALA A 85 -0.23 -16.78 -40.54
N TYR A 86 0.72 -16.56 -39.62
CA TYR A 86 2.15 -16.67 -39.90
C TYR A 86 2.53 -18.08 -40.38
N LEU A 87 2.11 -19.12 -39.66
CA LEU A 87 2.38 -20.52 -40.03
C LEU A 87 1.79 -20.90 -41.40
N ASN A 88 0.54 -20.52 -41.67
CA ASN A 88 -0.11 -20.82 -42.94
C ASN A 88 0.60 -20.14 -44.13
N ASN A 89 1.06 -18.89 -43.95
CA ASN A 89 1.84 -18.19 -44.97
C ASN A 89 3.22 -18.84 -45.15
N PHE A 90 3.85 -19.27 -44.06
CA PHE A 90 5.15 -19.94 -44.08
C PHE A 90 5.09 -21.28 -44.84
N GLU A 91 4.07 -22.10 -44.62
CA GLU A 91 3.85 -23.36 -45.35
C GLU A 91 3.68 -23.14 -46.87
N SER A 92 3.05 -22.03 -47.26
CA SER A 92 2.81 -21.71 -48.68
C SER A 92 4.05 -21.20 -49.44
N VAL A 93 5.05 -20.67 -48.73
CA VAL A 93 6.23 -19.98 -49.31
C VAL A 93 7.49 -20.86 -49.26
N GLN A 94 7.35 -22.14 -48.88
CA GLN A 94 8.43 -23.11 -48.61
C GLN A 94 9.67 -22.93 -49.53
N SER A 95 10.63 -22.17 -49.02
CA SER A 95 11.97 -21.96 -49.56
C SER A 95 12.91 -22.46 -48.47
N ASP A 96 13.86 -23.30 -48.86
CA ASP A 96 14.64 -24.27 -48.07
C ASP A 96 15.43 -23.76 -46.83
N ASN A 97 15.26 -22.52 -46.37
CA ASN A 97 16.11 -21.91 -45.33
C ASN A 97 15.41 -20.95 -44.34
N SER A 98 14.07 -20.89 -44.30
CA SER A 98 13.39 -20.02 -43.33
C SER A 98 13.22 -20.75 -41.98
N LYS A 99 13.59 -20.11 -40.86
CA LYS A 99 13.41 -20.65 -39.50
C LYS A 99 11.97 -20.40 -39.05
N GLN A 100 11.26 -21.45 -38.66
CA GLN A 100 9.96 -21.31 -38.01
C GLN A 100 10.15 -20.78 -36.58
N TYR A 101 9.49 -19.68 -36.24
CA TYR A 101 9.48 -19.18 -34.86
C TYR A 101 8.63 -20.09 -33.98
N THR A 102 9.11 -20.42 -32.79
CA THR A 102 8.24 -20.98 -31.74
C THR A 102 7.28 -19.90 -31.23
N LEU A 103 6.19 -20.28 -30.59
CA LEU A 103 5.22 -19.31 -30.06
C LEU A 103 5.88 -18.34 -29.06
N LEU A 104 6.83 -18.81 -28.25
CA LEU A 104 7.61 -17.96 -27.35
C LEU A 104 8.47 -16.95 -28.13
N GLU A 105 9.24 -17.40 -29.13
CA GLU A 105 10.05 -16.50 -29.97
C GLU A 105 9.17 -15.47 -30.71
N PHE A 106 7.95 -15.87 -31.09
CA PHE A 106 6.97 -14.99 -31.72
C PHE A 106 6.44 -13.91 -30.76
N ILE A 107 6.17 -14.28 -29.50
CA ILE A 107 5.78 -13.32 -28.45
C ILE A 107 6.94 -12.34 -28.15
N GLU A 108 8.16 -12.84 -28.08
CA GLU A 108 9.37 -12.01 -27.89
C GLU A 108 9.61 -11.07 -29.08
N TYR A 109 9.30 -11.52 -30.30
CA TYR A 109 9.36 -10.69 -31.49
C TYR A 109 8.35 -9.53 -31.42
N LEU A 110 7.14 -9.78 -30.93
CA LEU A 110 6.11 -8.76 -30.68
C LEU A 110 6.45 -7.83 -29.50
N LYS A 111 7.57 -8.05 -28.79
CA LYS A 111 7.99 -7.28 -27.61
C LYS A 111 6.98 -7.30 -26.48
N ILE A 112 6.27 -8.41 -26.34
CA ILE A 112 5.30 -8.63 -25.26
C ILE A 112 5.98 -9.47 -24.18
N ASP A 113 5.84 -9.06 -22.91
CA ASP A 113 6.29 -9.90 -21.79
C ASP A 113 5.42 -11.16 -21.72
N PRO A 114 6.01 -12.38 -21.82
CA PRO A 114 5.26 -13.63 -21.71
C PRO A 114 4.41 -13.71 -20.43
N LYS A 115 4.88 -13.12 -19.32
CA LYS A 115 4.15 -13.10 -18.05
C LYS A 115 2.89 -12.25 -18.10
N LEU A 116 2.89 -11.18 -18.90
CA LEU A 116 1.74 -10.27 -19.05
C LEU A 116 0.55 -10.96 -19.71
N VAL A 117 0.84 -11.87 -20.65
CA VAL A 117 -0.14 -12.67 -21.37
C VAL A 117 -0.41 -14.00 -20.65
N LYS A 118 0.18 -14.22 -19.47
CA LYS A 118 0.15 -15.49 -18.72
C LYS A 118 0.53 -16.69 -19.61
N TYR A 119 1.58 -16.53 -20.39
CA TYR A 119 2.19 -17.62 -21.14
C TYR A 119 3.07 -18.46 -20.22
N ASP A 120 2.80 -19.76 -20.17
CA ASP A 120 3.63 -20.73 -19.46
C ASP A 120 4.68 -21.29 -20.42
N VAL A 121 5.95 -21.10 -20.09
CA VAL A 121 7.09 -21.54 -20.91
C VAL A 121 7.26 -23.05 -20.86
N ASP A 122 6.89 -23.69 -19.73
CA ASP A 122 7.10 -25.12 -19.53
C ASP A 122 6.02 -25.94 -20.26
N ILE A 123 4.79 -25.41 -20.31
CA ILE A 123 3.62 -26.05 -20.95
C ILE A 123 3.42 -25.53 -22.39
N GLU A 124 4.20 -24.52 -22.79
CA GLU A 124 4.09 -23.79 -24.06
C GLU A 124 2.66 -23.30 -24.38
N CYS A 125 1.86 -22.99 -23.35
CA CYS A 125 0.46 -22.63 -23.52
C CYS A 125 0.03 -21.43 -22.67
N PHE A 126 -1.04 -20.78 -23.08
CA PHE A 126 -1.66 -19.72 -22.30
C PHE A 126 -2.44 -20.29 -21.12
N ILE A 127 -2.16 -19.80 -19.92
CA ILE A 127 -2.90 -20.18 -18.72
C ILE A 127 -4.33 -19.65 -18.84
N LYS A 128 -5.30 -20.56 -18.82
CA LYS A 128 -6.72 -20.21 -18.78
C LYS A 128 -7.01 -19.46 -17.49
N GLN A 129 -7.53 -18.26 -17.64
CA GLN A 129 -8.03 -17.48 -16.51
C GLN A 129 -9.48 -17.86 -16.33
N ASP A 130 -9.89 -18.38 -15.18
CA ASP A 130 -11.31 -18.57 -14.81
C ASP A 130 -11.94 -17.26 -14.32
#